data_AF-A0A5R8YGS2-F1
#
_entry.id   AF-A0A5R8YGS2-F1
#
_cell.length_a   1.000
_cell.length_b   1.000
_cell.length_c   1.000
_cell.angle_alpha   90.00
_cell.angle_beta   90.00
_cell.angle_gamma   90.00
#
_symmetry.space_group_name_H-M   'P 1'
#
loop_
_entity.id
_entity.type
_entity.pdbx_description
1 polymer ?
#
loop_
_entity_poly.entity_id
_entity_poly.type
_entity_poly.pdbx_seq_one_letter_code
_entity_poly.pdbx_strand_id
1 'polypeptide(L)'
;SATAAKTQGVYNMVKDFKARGVPIDCVGLQSHFGNPPSNYQQNIAQFAALGVDVQITELDVGGSGSTQADAYRRVVQACTAVPRCTGITVWGITDKWSWRSGDTPLLFDGNFNKKQAYTAVLDALNAATPNTSPSPSSSPTSTPTNSPPPGGTSSLRGVASGRCLDVNGASQTNGATVLIWDCNGQNNQKWTSTSASELRVYGNKCLDVNGAGTADGTAVIIWDCNGQNNQKWRLNSDGTITAVGANKCLDVAGSGTANGTKVQIWSCTGANNQKWTRV
;
A
#
# COMPACT_ATOMS: atom_id res chain seq x y z
N SER A 1 20.29 10.00 11.74
CA SER A 1 18.81 10.04 11.72
C SER A 1 18.31 11.41 12.19
N ALA A 2 17.38 12.03 11.47
CA ALA A 2 16.69 13.24 11.92
C ALA A 2 15.77 12.89 13.11
N THR A 3 15.91 13.60 14.22
CA THR A 3 14.97 13.52 15.35
C THR A 3 13.83 14.51 15.14
N ALA A 4 12.70 14.33 15.83
CA ALA A 4 11.61 15.31 15.80
C ALA A 4 12.10 16.73 16.14
N ALA A 5 13.05 16.86 17.06
CA ALA A 5 13.69 18.12 17.42
C ALA A 5 14.50 18.74 16.26
N LYS A 6 15.26 17.94 15.50
CA LYS A 6 16.00 18.44 14.32
C LYS A 6 15.04 18.90 13.23
N THR A 7 13.99 18.13 12.96
CA THR A 7 12.95 18.52 11.99
C THR A 7 12.28 19.84 12.38
N GLN A 8 11.93 20.00 13.67
CA GLN A 8 11.32 21.24 14.16
C GLN A 8 12.28 22.44 14.08
N GLY A 9 13.56 22.24 14.38
CA GLY A 9 14.57 23.29 14.26
C GLY A 9 14.72 23.81 12.84
N VAL A 10 14.82 22.89 11.86
CA VAL A 10 14.89 23.25 10.43
C VAL A 10 13.58 23.91 9.98
N TYR A 11 12.42 23.41 10.40
CA TYR A 11 11.14 24.04 10.10
C TYR A 11 11.07 25.49 10.58
N ASN A 12 11.46 25.75 11.83
CA ASN A 12 11.47 27.09 12.39
C ASN A 12 12.45 28.03 11.65
N MET A 13 13.61 27.51 11.25
CA MET A 13 14.58 28.26 10.43
C MET A 13 14.01 28.63 9.06
N VAL A 14 13.40 27.68 8.34
CA VAL A 14 12.79 27.93 7.03
C VAL A 14 11.63 28.91 7.16
N LYS A 15 10.80 28.77 8.20
CA LYS A 15 9.70 29.70 8.48
C LYS A 15 10.23 31.13 8.69
N ASP A 16 11.28 31.30 9.49
CA ASP A 16 11.94 32.60 9.71
C ASP A 16 12.52 33.17 8.40
N PHE A 17 13.18 32.33 7.59
CA PHE A 17 13.71 32.74 6.29
C PHE A 17 12.62 33.27 5.38
N LYS A 18 11.50 32.55 5.24
CA LYS A 18 10.36 33.01 4.44
C LYS A 18 9.73 34.29 5.00
N ALA A 19 9.61 34.42 6.33
CA ALA A 19 9.06 35.62 6.97
C ALA A 19 9.93 36.87 6.75
N ARG A 20 11.26 36.72 6.68
CA ARG A 20 12.20 37.84 6.46
C ARG A 20 12.58 38.04 4.98
N GLY A 21 11.99 37.30 4.06
CA GLY A 21 12.30 37.40 2.62
C GLY A 21 13.68 36.87 2.23
N VAL A 22 14.28 35.97 3.03
CA VAL A 22 15.52 35.27 2.66
C VAL A 22 15.24 34.36 1.46
N PRO A 23 16.06 34.38 0.41
CA PRO A 23 15.85 33.57 -0.78
C PRO A 23 16.13 32.09 -0.48
N ILE A 24 15.06 31.36 -0.20
CA ILE A 24 15.06 29.89 -0.07
C ILE A 24 13.85 29.34 -0.84
N ASP A 25 14.16 28.41 -1.74
CA ASP A 25 13.19 27.87 -2.70
C ASP A 25 12.86 26.41 -2.42
N CYS A 26 13.77 25.65 -1.79
CA CYS A 26 13.53 24.24 -1.51
C CYS A 26 14.15 23.76 -0.19
N VAL A 27 13.64 22.63 0.30
CA VAL A 27 14.20 21.86 1.43
C VAL A 27 14.48 20.43 0.96
N GLY A 28 15.74 20.02 1.07
CA GLY A 28 16.18 18.64 0.82
C GLY A 28 16.02 17.77 2.06
N LEU A 29 15.35 16.63 1.92
CA LEU A 29 15.21 15.61 2.95
C LEU A 29 16.06 14.39 2.57
N GLN A 30 17.18 14.19 3.25
CA GLN A 30 18.11 13.08 2.97
C GLN A 30 17.40 11.73 3.00
N SER A 31 16.64 11.45 4.06
CA SER A 31 15.74 10.29 4.13
C SER A 31 16.43 8.92 4.17
N HIS A 32 17.59 8.86 4.85
CA HIS A 32 18.22 7.59 5.25
C HIS A 32 17.43 6.92 6.36
N PHE A 33 16.75 5.82 6.04
CA PHE A 33 15.86 5.12 6.96
C PHE A 33 16.32 3.68 7.25
N GLY A 34 16.01 3.21 8.45
CA GLY A 34 15.73 1.79 8.69
C GLY A 34 14.24 1.50 8.48
N ASN A 35 13.39 2.38 9.00
CA ASN A 35 11.97 2.43 8.71
C ASN A 35 11.49 3.90 8.65
N PRO A 36 10.82 4.34 7.58
CA PRO A 36 10.26 5.69 7.49
C PRO A 36 9.21 5.93 8.58
N PRO A 37 9.20 7.11 9.24
CA PRO A 37 8.22 7.43 10.26
C PRO A 37 6.81 7.53 9.66
N SER A 38 5.78 7.19 10.44
CA SER A 38 4.37 7.20 9.97
C SER A 38 3.88 8.59 9.58
N ASN A 39 4.47 9.65 10.15
CA ASN A 39 4.11 11.04 9.89
C ASN A 39 4.97 11.72 8.79
N TYR A 40 5.67 10.95 7.96
CA TYR A 40 6.61 11.50 6.99
C TYR A 40 5.94 12.41 5.93
N GLN A 41 4.73 12.08 5.48
CA GLN A 41 3.96 12.94 4.57
C GLN A 41 3.63 14.30 5.20
N GLN A 42 3.21 14.32 6.47
CA GLN A 42 2.95 15.56 7.20
C GLN A 42 4.22 16.41 7.32
N ASN A 43 5.37 15.76 7.48
CA ASN A 43 6.65 16.47 7.51
C ASN A 43 7.00 17.11 6.15
N ILE A 44 6.67 16.48 5.03
CA ILE A 44 6.83 17.10 3.70
C ILE A 44 5.83 18.26 3.54
N ALA A 45 4.56 18.03 3.89
CA ALA A 45 3.48 18.99 3.73
C ALA A 45 3.70 20.29 4.54
N GLN A 46 4.25 20.21 5.76
CA GLN A 46 4.51 21.42 6.56
C GLN A 46 5.57 22.33 5.92
N PHE A 47 6.63 21.79 5.32
CA PHE A 47 7.61 22.61 4.59
C PHE A 47 6.98 23.20 3.32
N ALA A 48 6.24 22.39 2.57
CA ALA A 48 5.49 22.87 1.40
C ALA A 48 4.54 24.04 1.73
N ALA A 49 3.89 24.01 2.90
CA ALA A 49 3.01 25.07 3.38
C ALA A 49 3.73 26.40 3.69
N LEU A 50 5.05 26.39 3.88
CA LEU A 50 5.86 27.61 4.00
C LEU A 50 6.17 28.24 2.63
N GLY A 51 5.71 27.65 1.53
CA GLY A 51 5.94 28.16 0.18
C GLY A 51 7.32 27.85 -0.39
N VAL A 52 7.91 26.73 0.04
CA VAL A 52 9.13 26.13 -0.54
C VAL A 52 8.79 24.79 -1.17
N ASP A 53 9.54 24.38 -2.18
CA ASP A 53 9.49 23.02 -2.69
C ASP A 53 10.23 22.05 -1.74
N VAL A 54 9.92 20.77 -1.85
CA VAL A 54 10.55 19.72 -1.06
C VAL A 54 11.11 18.67 -2.01
N GLN A 55 12.31 18.19 -1.73
CA GLN A 55 12.90 17.07 -2.47
C GLN A 55 13.37 16.01 -1.51
N ILE A 56 13.12 14.74 -1.86
CA ILE A 56 13.75 13.61 -1.20
C ILE A 56 15.07 13.36 -1.92
N THR A 57 16.19 13.65 -1.28
CA THR A 57 17.47 13.82 -2.00
C THR A 57 18.41 12.62 -1.93
N GLU A 58 18.29 11.77 -0.91
CA GLU A 58 19.27 10.70 -0.64
C GLU A 58 18.58 9.42 -0.11
N LEU A 59 17.42 9.06 -0.69
CA LEU A 59 16.59 7.97 -0.17
C LEU A 59 17.34 6.63 -0.18
N ASP A 60 17.46 6.03 1.00
CA ASP A 60 17.82 4.63 1.18
C ASP A 60 17.06 4.06 2.39
N VAL A 61 16.59 2.82 2.28
CA VAL A 61 15.77 2.18 3.33
C VAL A 61 16.30 0.80 3.61
N GLY A 62 16.90 0.59 4.78
CA GLY A 62 17.46 -0.71 5.15
C GLY A 62 16.42 -1.84 5.18
N GLY A 63 16.88 -3.06 4.89
CA GLY A 63 16.07 -4.27 4.90
C GLY A 63 15.94 -4.92 3.52
N SER A 64 15.01 -5.86 3.40
CA SER A 64 14.71 -6.58 2.16
C SER A 64 13.25 -7.06 2.14
N GLY A 65 12.82 -7.66 1.03
CA GLY A 65 11.49 -8.25 0.90
C GLY A 65 10.35 -7.23 1.03
N SER A 66 9.20 -7.71 1.52
CA SER A 66 7.95 -6.93 1.56
C SER A 66 8.03 -5.73 2.49
N THR A 67 8.69 -5.86 3.64
CA THR A 67 8.86 -4.77 4.62
C THR A 67 9.58 -3.57 4.01
N GLN A 68 10.68 -3.82 3.29
CA GLN A 68 11.40 -2.76 2.59
C GLN A 68 10.56 -2.18 1.45
N ALA A 69 9.84 -3.03 0.72
CA ALA A 69 8.97 -2.59 -0.37
C ALA A 69 7.84 -1.68 0.12
N ASP A 70 7.21 -2.01 1.25
CA ASP A 70 6.18 -1.18 1.88
C ASP A 70 6.72 0.14 2.40
N ALA A 71 7.95 0.15 2.92
CA ALA A 71 8.61 1.36 3.36
C ALA A 71 8.90 2.31 2.18
N TYR A 72 9.47 1.80 1.08
CA TYR A 72 9.66 2.58 -0.14
C TYR A 72 8.35 3.10 -0.71
N ARG A 73 7.30 2.26 -0.77
CA ARG A 73 5.97 2.66 -1.23
C ARG A 73 5.43 3.85 -0.44
N ARG A 74 5.52 3.81 0.90
CA ARG A 74 5.07 4.90 1.77
C ARG A 74 5.82 6.21 1.52
N VAL A 75 7.13 6.15 1.26
CA VAL A 75 7.92 7.35 0.94
C VAL A 75 7.50 7.96 -0.39
N VAL A 76 7.29 7.13 -1.42
CA VAL A 76 6.81 7.60 -2.74
C VAL A 76 5.42 8.21 -2.64
N GLN A 77 4.51 7.54 -1.92
CA GLN A 77 3.16 8.05 -1.67
C GLN A 77 3.18 9.37 -0.90
N ALA A 78 4.05 9.49 0.10
CA ALA A 78 4.20 10.73 0.86
C ALA A 78 4.64 11.92 -0.01
N CYS A 79 5.57 11.70 -0.94
CA CYS A 79 5.99 12.74 -1.87
C CYS A 79 4.89 13.07 -2.89
N THR A 80 4.35 12.06 -3.57
CA THR A 80 3.34 12.25 -4.62
C THR A 80 2.02 12.84 -4.11
N ALA A 81 1.71 12.70 -2.82
CA ALA A 81 0.57 13.34 -2.18
C ALA A 81 0.77 14.85 -1.89
N VAL A 82 1.98 15.39 -2.03
CA VAL A 82 2.29 16.80 -1.78
C VAL A 82 2.73 17.45 -3.11
N PRO A 83 1.93 18.35 -3.71
CA PRO A 83 2.24 18.93 -5.03
C PRO A 83 3.59 19.63 -5.15
N ARG A 84 4.12 20.15 -4.04
CA ARG A 84 5.44 20.78 -3.95
C ARG A 84 6.58 19.81 -3.64
N CYS A 85 6.31 18.51 -3.53
CA CYS A 85 7.37 17.50 -3.51
C CYS A 85 7.78 17.20 -4.96
N THR A 86 8.90 17.78 -5.39
CA THR A 86 9.25 17.85 -6.82
C THR A 86 10.10 16.68 -7.30
N GLY A 87 10.56 15.81 -6.40
CA GLY A 87 11.36 14.65 -6.82
C GLY A 87 11.83 13.75 -5.68
N ILE A 88 12.23 12.55 -6.09
CA ILE A 88 12.83 11.52 -5.25
C ILE A 88 14.11 11.03 -5.92
N THR A 89 15.22 11.14 -5.21
CA THR A 89 16.52 10.59 -5.59
C THR A 89 16.88 9.48 -4.60
N VAL A 90 17.15 8.28 -5.11
CA VAL A 90 17.72 7.18 -4.32
C VAL A 90 19.24 7.30 -4.25
N TRP A 91 19.83 6.99 -3.09
CA TRP A 91 21.27 7.18 -2.85
C TRP A 91 22.12 6.01 -3.33
N GLY A 92 22.03 5.74 -4.64
CA GLY A 92 22.75 4.69 -5.35
C GLY A 92 21.84 3.83 -6.22
N ILE A 93 22.45 2.90 -6.96
CA ILE A 93 21.73 1.99 -7.86
C ILE A 93 21.52 0.61 -7.22
N THR A 94 22.60 -0.09 -6.91
CA THR A 94 22.58 -1.46 -6.37
C THR A 94 23.05 -1.51 -4.92
N ASP A 95 22.52 -2.43 -4.13
CA ASP A 95 22.94 -2.66 -2.73
C ASP A 95 24.47 -2.82 -2.58
N LYS A 96 25.13 -3.47 -3.54
CA LYS A 96 26.58 -3.72 -3.55
C LYS A 96 27.44 -2.46 -3.40
N TRP A 97 26.99 -1.33 -3.95
CA TRP A 97 27.76 -0.09 -4.00
C TRP A 97 27.19 1.01 -3.10
N SER A 98 26.17 0.68 -2.30
CA SER A 98 25.63 1.61 -1.32
C SER A 98 26.67 1.87 -0.21
N TRP A 99 26.75 3.11 0.27
CA TRP A 99 27.48 3.46 1.50
C TRP A 99 26.96 2.71 2.74
N ARG A 100 25.75 2.16 2.66
CA ARG A 100 25.09 1.30 3.64
C ARG A 100 24.88 -0.13 3.11
N SER A 101 25.85 -0.68 2.37
CA SER A 101 25.71 -1.99 1.70
C SER A 101 25.28 -3.14 2.63
N GLY A 102 25.68 -3.12 3.91
CA GLY A 102 25.24 -4.09 4.92
C GLY A 102 23.74 -4.08 5.23
N ASP A 103 23.04 -2.98 4.96
CA ASP A 103 21.59 -2.83 5.16
C ASP A 103 20.77 -3.22 3.92
N THR A 104 21.43 -3.56 2.81
CA THR A 104 20.80 -3.82 1.50
C THR A 104 19.71 -2.80 1.14
N PRO A 105 19.99 -1.48 1.10
CA PRO A 105 18.95 -0.47 1.29
C PRO A 105 18.33 0.07 0.00
N LEU A 106 18.77 -0.37 -1.18
CA LEU A 106 18.42 0.18 -2.50
C LEU A 106 17.41 -0.69 -3.24
N LEU A 107 17.06 -0.28 -4.46
CA LEU A 107 16.00 -0.91 -5.27
C LEU A 107 16.48 -2.13 -6.08
N PHE A 108 17.79 -2.26 -6.27
CA PHE A 108 18.41 -3.38 -6.98
C PHE A 108 19.37 -4.13 -6.07
N ASP A 109 19.41 -5.45 -6.22
CA ASP A 109 20.40 -6.29 -5.55
C ASP A 109 21.80 -6.10 -6.15
N GLY A 110 22.81 -6.79 -5.59
CA GLY A 110 24.20 -6.69 -6.05
C GLY A 110 24.47 -7.17 -7.48
N ASN A 111 23.50 -7.84 -8.12
CA ASN A 111 23.57 -8.36 -9.48
C ASN A 111 22.64 -7.58 -10.44
N PHE A 112 22.15 -6.40 -10.04
CA PHE A 112 21.19 -5.59 -10.80
C PHE A 112 19.81 -6.22 -10.99
N ASN A 113 19.44 -7.25 -10.22
CA ASN A 113 18.07 -7.72 -10.22
C ASN A 113 17.18 -6.74 -9.45
N LYS A 114 15.99 -6.49 -10.00
CA LYS A 114 14.96 -5.66 -9.35
C LYS A 114 14.51 -6.34 -8.07
N LYS A 115 14.55 -5.62 -6.95
CA LYS A 115 13.98 -6.07 -5.67
C LYS A 115 12.48 -5.81 -5.64
N GLN A 116 11.76 -6.41 -4.69
CA GLN A 116 10.34 -6.11 -4.47
C GLN A 116 10.08 -4.61 -4.24
N ALA A 117 11.04 -3.91 -3.63
CA ALA A 117 11.00 -2.46 -3.45
C ALA A 117 10.99 -1.68 -4.77
N TYR A 118 11.72 -2.13 -5.80
CA TYR A 118 11.67 -1.51 -7.13
C TYR A 118 10.23 -1.52 -7.68
N THR A 119 9.59 -2.69 -7.67
CA THR A 119 8.23 -2.83 -8.19
C THR A 119 7.25 -1.99 -7.37
N ALA A 120 7.40 -1.97 -6.03
CA ALA A 120 6.56 -1.14 -5.17
C ALA A 120 6.70 0.37 -5.43
N VAL A 121 7.91 0.86 -5.73
CA VAL A 121 8.15 2.25 -6.16
C VAL A 121 7.49 2.52 -7.50
N LEU A 122 7.70 1.65 -8.49
CA LEU A 122 7.13 1.79 -9.83
C LEU A 122 5.59 1.82 -9.79
N ASP A 123 4.98 0.90 -9.03
CA ASP A 123 3.54 0.83 -8.85
C ASP A 123 2.99 2.12 -8.22
N ALA A 124 3.68 2.66 -7.21
CA ALA A 124 3.28 3.90 -6.54
C ALA A 124 3.41 5.13 -7.45
N LEU A 125 4.48 5.22 -8.24
CA LEU A 125 4.65 6.29 -9.22
C LEU A 125 3.60 6.23 -10.33
N ASN A 126 3.29 5.04 -10.85
CA ASN A 126 2.26 4.86 -11.88
C ASN A 126 0.85 5.16 -11.36
N ALA A 127 0.60 4.93 -10.06
CA ALA A 127 -0.66 5.29 -9.42
C ALA A 127 -0.80 6.82 -9.17
N ALA A 128 0.31 7.56 -9.17
CA ALA A 128 0.32 9.00 -9.02
C ALA A 128 0.01 9.68 -10.37
N THR A 129 -1.24 9.62 -10.83
CA THR A 129 -1.68 10.40 -12.00
C THR A 129 -1.62 11.90 -11.69
N PRO A 130 -1.13 12.76 -12.60
CA PRO A 130 -1.04 14.19 -12.36
C PRO A 130 -2.46 14.79 -12.35
N ASN A 131 -2.88 15.27 -11.18
CA ASN A 131 -4.06 16.13 -11.09
C ASN A 131 -3.68 17.51 -11.65
N THR A 132 -3.89 17.71 -12.95
CA THR A 132 -3.70 19.01 -13.60
C THR A 132 -4.79 19.98 -13.16
N SER A 133 -4.52 20.83 -12.17
CA SER A 133 -4.77 22.28 -12.24
C SER A 133 -4.47 22.97 -10.89
N PRO A 134 -3.76 24.13 -10.88
CA PRO A 134 -3.55 24.95 -9.70
C PRO A 134 -4.64 26.01 -9.55
N SER A 135 -5.21 26.17 -8.35
CA SER A 135 -5.76 27.46 -7.92
C SER A 135 -5.86 27.57 -6.39
N PRO A 136 -5.62 28.75 -5.77
CA PRO A 136 -5.30 28.87 -4.35
C PRO A 136 -6.50 29.26 -3.46
N SER A 137 -6.39 28.87 -2.17
CA SER A 137 -7.13 29.39 -0.99
C SER A 137 -8.65 29.10 -0.96
N SER A 138 -9.28 28.61 0.13
CA SER A 138 -9.08 28.83 1.56
C SER A 138 -9.70 27.69 2.41
N SER A 139 -9.11 27.47 3.59
CA SER A 139 -9.41 26.57 4.73
C SER A 139 -10.91 26.43 5.17
N PRO A 140 -11.25 25.55 6.15
CA PRO A 140 -11.31 24.09 6.11
C PRO A 140 -12.76 23.59 6.32
N THR A 141 -13.16 22.48 5.70
CA THR A 141 -14.30 21.71 6.20
C THR A 141 -13.99 20.23 6.06
N SER A 142 -13.93 19.59 7.22
CA SER A 142 -13.69 18.17 7.43
C SER A 142 -14.63 17.29 6.60
N THR A 143 -14.07 16.44 5.76
CA THR A 143 -14.71 15.20 5.34
C THR A 143 -13.62 14.12 5.23
N PRO A 144 -13.63 13.08 6.09
CA PRO A 144 -12.56 12.09 6.11
C PRO A 144 -12.75 11.12 4.94
N THR A 145 -11.90 11.21 3.92
CA THR A 145 -11.75 10.14 2.93
C THR A 145 -10.67 9.18 3.42
N ASN A 146 -11.13 8.10 4.04
CA ASN A 146 -10.30 7.01 4.56
C ASN A 146 -9.64 6.25 3.39
N SER A 147 -8.36 6.48 3.15
CA SER A 147 -7.48 5.40 2.65
C SER A 147 -6.82 4.73 3.85
N PRO A 148 -7.15 3.44 4.15
CA PRO A 148 -6.61 2.78 5.32
C PRO A 148 -5.10 2.49 5.18
N PRO A 149 -4.32 2.64 6.28
CA PRO A 149 -2.91 2.23 6.36
C PRO A 149 -2.74 0.71 6.11
N PRO A 150 -1.51 0.21 5.84
CA PRO A 150 -1.22 -1.22 5.94
C PRO A 150 -1.42 -1.62 7.41
N GLY A 151 -2.44 -2.43 7.68
CA GLY A 151 -2.98 -2.68 9.02
C GLY A 151 -4.47 -2.33 9.18
N GLY A 152 -5.11 -1.78 8.14
CA GLY A 152 -6.53 -1.48 8.14
C GLY A 152 -7.41 -2.72 8.04
N THR A 153 -8.37 -2.85 8.95
CA THR A 153 -9.54 -3.71 8.80
C THR A 153 -10.57 -2.97 7.96
N SER A 154 -10.99 -3.57 6.84
CA SER A 154 -11.98 -3.00 5.93
C SER A 154 -12.84 -4.11 5.33
N SER A 155 -13.99 -3.77 4.77
CA SER A 155 -14.71 -4.73 3.93
C SER A 155 -14.15 -4.68 2.51
N LEU A 156 -14.18 -5.81 1.79
CA LEU A 156 -13.78 -5.87 0.39
C LEU A 156 -15.04 -5.99 -0.48
N ARG A 157 -15.43 -4.91 -1.14
CA ARG A 157 -16.64 -4.84 -1.97
C ARG A 157 -16.31 -5.13 -3.43
N GLY A 158 -16.93 -6.13 -4.03
CA GLY A 158 -16.78 -6.43 -5.46
C GLY A 158 -17.36 -5.32 -6.32
N VAL A 159 -16.60 -4.86 -7.32
CA VAL A 159 -16.99 -3.75 -8.21
C VAL A 159 -18.21 -4.12 -9.05
N ALA A 160 -18.30 -5.35 -9.57
CA ALA A 160 -19.43 -5.79 -10.38
C ALA A 160 -20.75 -5.94 -9.58
N SER A 161 -20.67 -6.44 -8.34
CA SER A 161 -21.86 -6.82 -7.57
C SER A 161 -22.30 -5.79 -6.55
N GLY A 162 -21.40 -4.89 -6.12
CA GLY A 162 -21.62 -4.01 -4.96
C GLY A 162 -21.67 -4.76 -3.62
N ARG A 163 -21.38 -6.07 -3.61
CA ARG A 163 -21.45 -6.96 -2.45
C ARG A 163 -20.07 -7.20 -1.84
N CYS A 164 -20.05 -7.54 -0.56
CA CYS A 164 -18.83 -7.72 0.22
C CYS A 164 -18.34 -9.18 0.19
N LEU A 165 -17.01 -9.35 0.23
CA LEU A 165 -16.34 -10.62 0.47
C LEU A 165 -16.72 -11.12 1.86
N ASP A 166 -17.34 -12.28 1.92
CA ASP A 166 -18.06 -12.78 3.09
C ASP A 166 -17.72 -14.24 3.36
N VAL A 167 -17.46 -14.58 4.63
CA VAL A 167 -17.33 -15.97 5.07
C VAL A 167 -18.72 -16.57 5.29
N ASN A 168 -19.03 -17.61 4.51
CA ASN A 168 -20.35 -18.23 4.48
C ASN A 168 -20.86 -18.60 5.89
N GLY A 169 -22.06 -18.12 6.23
CA GLY A 169 -22.71 -18.39 7.51
C GLY A 169 -21.94 -17.87 8.73
N ALA A 170 -21.02 -16.92 8.53
CA ALA A 170 -20.08 -16.45 9.54
C ALA A 170 -19.28 -17.56 10.25
N SER A 171 -19.09 -18.70 9.56
CA SER A 171 -18.38 -19.85 10.10
C SER A 171 -16.91 -19.52 10.38
N GLN A 172 -16.39 -20.03 11.50
CA GLN A 172 -14.96 -19.95 11.84
C GLN A 172 -14.25 -21.30 11.64
N THR A 173 -14.92 -22.28 11.04
CA THR A 173 -14.35 -23.60 10.75
C THR A 173 -13.40 -23.51 9.55
N ASN A 174 -12.24 -24.16 9.64
CA ASN A 174 -11.32 -24.29 8.50
C ASN A 174 -12.04 -24.94 7.32
N GLY A 175 -11.85 -24.39 6.12
CA GLY A 175 -12.54 -24.84 4.92
C GLY A 175 -13.88 -24.16 4.67
N ALA A 176 -14.34 -23.26 5.55
CA ALA A 176 -15.52 -22.46 5.26
C ALA A 176 -15.30 -21.62 4.00
N THR A 177 -16.23 -21.74 3.05
CA THR A 177 -16.15 -21.09 1.74
C THR A 177 -16.36 -19.60 1.85
N VAL A 178 -15.61 -18.84 1.05
CA VAL A 178 -15.82 -17.41 0.86
C VAL A 178 -16.70 -17.15 -0.35
N LEU A 179 -17.64 -16.22 -0.20
CA LEU A 179 -18.64 -15.86 -1.19
C LEU A 179 -18.85 -14.34 -1.20
N ILE A 180 -19.72 -13.84 -2.07
CA ILE A 180 -20.21 -12.46 -1.99
C ILE A 180 -21.58 -12.40 -1.31
N TRP A 181 -21.75 -11.43 -0.41
CA TRP A 181 -23.00 -11.15 0.28
C TRP A 181 -23.22 -9.65 0.45
N ASP A 182 -24.47 -9.22 0.63
CA ASP A 182 -24.78 -7.81 0.90
C ASP A 182 -23.94 -7.28 2.07
N CYS A 183 -23.34 -6.11 1.88
CA CYS A 183 -22.47 -5.51 2.88
C CYS A 183 -23.27 -5.12 4.13
N ASN A 184 -22.95 -5.70 5.28
CA ASN A 184 -23.72 -5.55 6.52
C ASN A 184 -22.88 -5.19 7.75
N GLY A 185 -21.57 -4.99 7.59
CA GLY A 185 -20.66 -4.56 8.65
C GLY A 185 -20.34 -5.64 9.70
N GLN A 186 -20.77 -6.88 9.48
CA GLN A 186 -20.49 -8.01 10.37
C GLN A 186 -19.03 -8.45 10.30
N ASN A 187 -18.56 -9.14 11.35
CA ASN A 187 -17.16 -9.52 11.48
C ASN A 187 -16.69 -10.52 10.40
N ASN A 188 -17.61 -11.29 9.81
CA ASN A 188 -17.34 -12.20 8.70
C ASN A 188 -17.10 -11.50 7.35
N GLN A 189 -17.26 -10.18 7.29
CA GLN A 189 -16.96 -9.34 6.13
C GLN A 189 -15.77 -8.39 6.39
N LYS A 190 -15.15 -8.47 7.57
CA LYS A 190 -14.03 -7.58 7.97
C LYS A 190 -12.71 -8.26 7.71
N TRP A 191 -11.96 -7.72 6.75
CA TRP A 191 -10.68 -8.24 6.32
C TRP A 191 -9.55 -7.28 6.72
N THR A 192 -8.64 -7.76 7.54
CA THR A 192 -7.44 -7.05 7.98
C THR A 192 -6.27 -7.42 7.07
N SER A 193 -5.75 -6.44 6.34
CA SER A 193 -4.50 -6.63 5.59
C SER A 193 -3.30 -6.61 6.55
N THR A 194 -2.41 -7.59 6.47
CA THR A 194 -1.20 -7.66 7.32
C THR A 194 0.08 -7.37 6.54
N SER A 195 1.16 -7.05 7.26
CA SER A 195 2.51 -6.89 6.68
C SER A 195 3.07 -8.19 6.10
N ALA A 196 2.51 -9.35 6.49
CA ALA A 196 2.83 -10.66 5.89
C ALA A 196 2.12 -10.91 4.55
N SER A 197 1.40 -9.89 4.04
CA SER A 197 0.54 -9.94 2.85
C SER A 197 -0.66 -10.87 3.01
N GLU A 198 -1.16 -11.07 4.23
CA GLU A 198 -2.37 -11.87 4.46
C GLU A 198 -3.61 -10.96 4.48
N LEU A 199 -4.76 -11.54 4.13
CA LEU A 199 -6.08 -10.95 4.41
C LEU A 199 -6.72 -11.76 5.53
N ARG A 200 -6.71 -11.22 6.75
CA ARG A 200 -7.21 -11.92 7.94
C ARG A 200 -8.65 -11.58 8.26
N VAL A 201 -9.41 -12.56 8.72
CA VAL A 201 -10.76 -12.41 9.27
C VAL A 201 -10.82 -13.05 10.65
N TYR A 202 -11.63 -12.51 11.54
CA TYR A 202 -11.72 -12.93 12.96
C TYR A 202 -10.39 -12.85 13.75
N GLY A 203 -9.38 -12.18 13.20
CA GLY A 203 -8.04 -12.01 13.81
C GLY A 203 -7.04 -13.12 13.48
N ASN A 204 -7.46 -14.39 13.49
CA ASN A 204 -6.56 -15.55 13.33
C ASN A 204 -6.84 -16.45 12.12
N LYS A 205 -7.90 -16.17 11.33
CA LYS A 205 -8.16 -16.86 10.07
C LYS A 205 -7.65 -16.04 8.90
N CYS A 206 -7.15 -16.71 7.88
CA CYS A 206 -6.61 -16.13 6.67
C CYS A 206 -7.47 -16.50 5.47
N LEU A 207 -7.65 -15.56 4.54
CA LEU A 207 -8.14 -15.84 3.20
C LEU A 207 -7.15 -16.80 2.54
N ASP A 208 -7.63 -17.95 2.07
CA ASP A 208 -6.77 -19.08 1.71
C ASP A 208 -7.25 -19.68 0.37
N VAL A 209 -6.30 -19.92 -0.53
CA VAL A 209 -6.54 -20.73 -1.73
C VAL A 209 -6.47 -22.21 -1.35
N ASN A 210 -7.62 -22.89 -1.42
CA ASN A 210 -7.79 -24.24 -0.88
C ASN A 210 -6.73 -25.21 -1.42
N GLY A 211 -6.04 -25.89 -0.50
CA GLY A 211 -5.01 -26.88 -0.82
C GLY A 211 -3.81 -26.32 -1.59
N ALA A 212 -3.58 -25.00 -1.55
CA ALA A 212 -2.59 -24.31 -2.36
C ALA A 212 -2.73 -24.57 -3.88
N GLY A 213 -3.96 -24.87 -4.33
CA GLY A 213 -4.23 -25.13 -5.75
C GLY A 213 -3.90 -23.93 -6.63
N THR A 214 -3.44 -24.22 -7.85
CA THR A 214 -3.07 -23.20 -8.84
C THR A 214 -3.98 -23.23 -10.08
N ALA A 215 -4.93 -24.16 -10.14
CA ALA A 215 -5.88 -24.28 -11.24
C ALA A 215 -6.96 -23.19 -11.18
N ASP A 216 -7.46 -22.80 -12.36
CA ASP A 216 -8.64 -21.93 -12.45
C ASP A 216 -9.84 -22.62 -11.81
N GLY A 217 -10.60 -21.87 -11.02
CA GLY A 217 -11.73 -22.39 -10.27
C GLY A 217 -11.37 -23.01 -8.93
N THR A 218 -10.10 -22.97 -8.50
CA THR A 218 -9.73 -23.38 -7.14
C THR A 218 -10.46 -22.48 -6.14
N ALA A 219 -11.17 -23.10 -5.19
CA ALA A 219 -11.99 -22.40 -4.22
C ALA A 219 -11.16 -21.52 -3.28
N VAL A 220 -11.71 -20.37 -2.91
CA VAL A 220 -11.18 -19.52 -1.84
C VAL A 220 -11.99 -19.76 -0.57
N ILE A 221 -11.27 -20.05 0.50
CA ILE A 221 -11.82 -20.45 1.80
C ILE A 221 -11.17 -19.59 2.90
N ILE A 222 -11.57 -19.85 4.14
CA ILE A 222 -10.77 -19.47 5.30
C ILE A 222 -10.03 -20.67 5.88
N TRP A 223 -8.82 -20.43 6.38
CA TRP A 223 -8.03 -21.41 7.10
C TRP A 223 -7.27 -20.73 8.24
N ASP A 224 -6.75 -21.51 9.19
CA ASP A 224 -5.82 -20.98 10.19
C ASP A 224 -4.61 -20.33 9.51
N CYS A 225 -4.25 -19.13 9.95
CA CYS A 225 -3.07 -18.46 9.41
C CYS A 225 -1.80 -19.27 9.69
N ASN A 226 -1.09 -19.68 8.64
CA ASN A 226 0.10 -20.52 8.71
C ASN A 226 1.30 -19.92 7.94
N GLY A 227 1.12 -18.74 7.34
CA GLY A 227 2.18 -18.00 6.65
C GLY A 227 2.56 -18.52 5.26
N GLN A 228 1.90 -19.57 4.76
CA GLN A 228 2.14 -20.14 3.43
C GLN A 228 1.72 -19.20 2.30
N ASN A 229 2.28 -19.42 1.10
CA ASN A 229 2.06 -18.54 -0.05
C ASN A 229 0.62 -18.55 -0.59
N ASN A 230 -0.16 -19.60 -0.34
CA ASN A 230 -1.58 -19.68 -0.69
C ASN A 230 -2.48 -18.81 0.21
N GLN A 231 -1.93 -18.24 1.29
CA GLN A 231 -2.60 -17.27 2.17
C GLN A 231 -2.13 -15.83 1.94
N LYS A 232 -1.24 -15.63 0.97
CA LYS A 232 -0.68 -14.32 0.64
C LYS A 232 -1.39 -13.73 -0.55
N TRP A 233 -1.78 -12.47 -0.44
CA TRP A 233 -2.56 -11.72 -1.40
C TRP A 233 -1.91 -10.38 -1.67
N ARG A 234 -1.82 -10.03 -2.95
CA ARG A 234 -1.36 -8.72 -3.41
C ARG A 234 -2.56 -7.93 -3.92
N LEU A 235 -2.87 -6.84 -3.23
CA LEU A 235 -3.94 -5.91 -3.58
C LEU A 235 -3.37 -4.88 -4.56
N ASN A 236 -3.86 -4.92 -5.80
CA ASN A 236 -3.35 -4.12 -6.91
C ASN A 236 -4.13 -2.80 -7.05
N SER A 237 -3.51 -1.82 -7.70
CA SER A 237 -4.12 -0.50 -7.93
C SER A 237 -5.28 -0.53 -8.93
N ASP A 238 -5.32 -1.52 -9.82
CA ASP A 238 -6.40 -1.74 -10.79
C ASP A 238 -7.68 -2.34 -10.16
N GLY A 239 -7.68 -2.53 -8.83
CA GLY A 239 -8.74 -3.13 -8.05
C GLY A 239 -8.67 -4.66 -7.98
N THR A 240 -7.78 -5.31 -8.73
CA THR A 240 -7.63 -6.77 -8.61
C THR A 240 -6.92 -7.16 -7.31
N ILE A 241 -7.23 -8.35 -6.80
CA ILE A 241 -6.52 -8.95 -5.68
C ILE A 241 -5.92 -10.26 -6.19
N THR A 242 -4.60 -10.41 -6.11
CA THR A 242 -3.89 -11.58 -6.68
C THR A 242 -3.38 -12.50 -5.59
N ALA A 243 -3.69 -13.80 -5.71
CA ALA A 243 -3.10 -14.85 -4.88
C ALA A 243 -1.62 -15.01 -5.24
N VAL A 244 -0.72 -14.80 -4.29
CA VAL A 244 0.73 -14.83 -4.50
C VAL A 244 1.20 -16.23 -4.91
N GLY A 245 0.69 -17.28 -4.26
CA GLY A 245 1.08 -18.66 -4.56
C GLY A 245 0.64 -19.18 -5.93
N ALA A 246 -0.42 -18.61 -6.52
CA ALA A 246 -0.99 -19.07 -7.80
C ALA A 246 -0.82 -18.07 -8.96
N ASN A 247 -0.45 -16.82 -8.67
CA ASN A 247 -0.44 -15.69 -9.61
C ASN A 247 -1.78 -15.52 -10.37
N LYS A 248 -2.88 -15.66 -9.64
CA LYS A 248 -4.27 -15.59 -10.15
C LYS A 248 -5.11 -14.62 -9.34
N CYS A 249 -6.17 -14.09 -9.93
CA CYS A 249 -7.02 -13.08 -9.34
C CYS A 249 -8.13 -13.69 -8.49
N LEU A 250 -8.48 -13.02 -7.40
CA LEU A 250 -9.67 -13.26 -6.58
C LEU A 250 -10.91 -12.95 -7.44
N ASP A 251 -11.63 -13.98 -7.81
CA ASP A 251 -12.64 -13.98 -8.87
C ASP A 251 -14.00 -14.41 -8.30
N VAL A 252 -15.04 -13.63 -8.60
CA VAL A 252 -16.42 -14.06 -8.33
C VAL A 252 -16.86 -15.00 -9.45
N ALA A 253 -17.17 -16.24 -9.09
CA ALA A 253 -17.36 -17.33 -10.03
C ALA A 253 -18.47 -17.04 -11.05
N GLY A 254 -18.17 -17.27 -12.33
CA GLY A 254 -19.09 -17.06 -13.43
C GLY A 254 -19.58 -15.61 -13.60
N SER A 255 -18.86 -14.64 -13.04
CA SER A 255 -19.31 -13.23 -12.96
C SER A 255 -20.67 -13.06 -12.28
N GLY A 256 -21.08 -14.00 -11.42
CA GLY A 256 -22.34 -13.92 -10.71
C GLY A 256 -22.37 -12.70 -9.77
N THR A 257 -23.54 -12.08 -9.63
CA THR A 257 -23.70 -10.90 -8.77
C THR A 257 -24.59 -11.17 -7.56
N ALA A 258 -25.32 -12.29 -7.53
CA ALA A 258 -26.25 -12.61 -6.45
C ALA A 258 -25.54 -12.99 -5.14
N ASN A 259 -26.23 -12.79 -4.01
CA ASN A 259 -25.83 -13.30 -2.70
C ASN A 259 -25.55 -14.81 -2.78
N GLY A 260 -24.46 -15.24 -2.17
CA GLY A 260 -24.07 -16.65 -2.16
C GLY A 260 -23.21 -17.09 -3.35
N THR A 261 -22.94 -16.20 -4.32
CA THR A 261 -22.00 -16.52 -5.40
C THR A 261 -20.61 -16.74 -4.83
N LYS A 262 -20.02 -17.90 -5.10
CA LYS A 262 -18.73 -18.32 -4.55
C LYS A 262 -17.58 -17.49 -5.13
N VAL A 263 -16.52 -17.37 -4.34
CA VAL A 263 -15.25 -16.78 -4.76
C VAL A 263 -14.22 -17.89 -5.00
N GLN A 264 -13.44 -17.72 -6.06
CA GLN A 264 -12.43 -18.65 -6.54
C GLN A 264 -11.17 -17.87 -6.94
N ILE A 265 -10.10 -18.58 -7.30
CA ILE A 265 -9.04 -17.98 -8.10
C ILE A 265 -9.27 -18.26 -9.58
N TRP A 266 -8.98 -17.27 -10.41
CA TRP A 266 -9.03 -17.40 -11.86
C TRP A 266 -7.92 -16.58 -12.51
N SER A 267 -7.51 -16.98 -13.70
CA SER A 267 -6.62 -16.18 -14.57
C SER A 267 -7.06 -14.71 -14.57
N CYS A 268 -6.12 -13.79 -14.36
CA CYS A 268 -6.43 -12.37 -14.29
C CYS A 268 -6.87 -11.83 -15.66
N THR A 269 -8.12 -11.38 -15.75
CA THR A 269 -8.72 -10.89 -17.01
C THR A 269 -8.94 -9.39 -17.02
N GLY A 270 -8.86 -8.72 -15.86
CA GLY A 270 -9.21 -7.31 -15.70
C GLY A 270 -10.72 -7.03 -15.67
N ALA A 271 -11.55 -8.08 -15.73
CA ALA A 271 -13.01 -7.98 -15.64
C ALA A 271 -13.49 -7.50 -14.26
N ASN A 272 -14.68 -6.89 -14.23
CA ASN A 272 -15.21 -6.28 -13.00
C ASN A 272 -15.53 -7.29 -11.89
N ASN A 273 -15.74 -8.57 -12.20
CA ASN A 273 -15.93 -9.64 -11.22
C ASN A 273 -14.62 -10.05 -10.51
N GLN A 274 -13.48 -9.51 -10.93
CA GLN A 274 -12.17 -9.67 -10.30
C GLN A 274 -11.68 -8.40 -9.60
N LYS A 275 -12.48 -7.33 -9.61
CA LYS A 275 -12.12 -6.04 -9.04
C LYS A 275 -12.87 -5.79 -7.73
N TRP A 276 -12.16 -5.23 -6.77
CA TRP A 276 -12.59 -5.05 -5.40
C TRP A 276 -12.20 -3.65 -4.90
N THR A 277 -13.05 -3.03 -4.09
CA THR A 277 -12.78 -1.78 -3.39
C THR A 277 -12.80 -2.02 -1.88
N ARG A 278 -11.95 -1.30 -1.14
CA ARG A 278 -12.00 -1.30 0.33
C ARG A 278 -13.02 -0.29 0.80
N VAL A 279 -13.93 -0.69 1.70
CA VAL A 279 -14.99 0.15 2.26
C VAL A 279 -15.12 0.01 3.77
#